data_AF-A0A349HFU6-F1
#
_entry.id   AF-A0A349HFU6-F1
#
_cell.length_a   1.000
_cell.length_b   1.000
_cell.length_c   1.000
_cell.angle_alpha   90.00
_cell.angle_beta   90.00
_cell.angle_gamma   90.00
#
_symmetry.space_group_name_H-M   'P 1'
#
loop_
_entity.id
_entity.type
_entity.pdbx_description
1 polymer ?
#
loop_
_entity_poly.entity_id
_entity_poly.type
_entity_poly.pdbx_seq_one_letter_code
_entity_poly.pdbx_strand_id
1 'polypeptide(L)'
;MEDKVLVNNPVPQVEGGVKSSFTLNSDISELKVLAEKIESFGSENGISDKTVFELNLVLDELFTNLVSYGCQSDKHKFDLVMELKAGVLTIWIEDDGKEFNPLDAPEPDTACECTERKVG
;
A
#
# COMPACT_ATOMS: atom_id res chain seq x y z
N MET A 1 -54.80 10.86 -2.61
CA MET A 1 -53.77 9.99 -3.21
C MET A 1 -52.65 10.92 -3.63
N GLU A 2 -51.80 11.36 -2.70
CA GLU A 2 -50.68 10.59 -2.12
C GLU A 2 -49.73 10.18 -3.25
N ASP A 3 -48.51 10.68 -3.32
CA ASP A 3 -47.51 10.52 -2.27
C ASP A 3 -46.65 11.76 -2.01
N LYS A 4 -46.48 12.06 -0.71
CA LYS A 4 -45.43 12.95 -0.22
C LYS A 4 -44.09 12.27 -0.45
N VAL A 5 -43.25 12.86 -1.30
CA VAL A 5 -41.84 12.50 -1.43
C VAL A 5 -41.18 12.71 -0.07
N LEU A 6 -40.88 11.61 0.61
CA LEU A 6 -40.00 11.60 1.77
C LEU A 6 -38.61 12.00 1.27
N VAL A 7 -38.26 13.26 1.48
CA VAL A 7 -36.88 13.73 1.42
C VAL A 7 -36.14 12.92 2.48
N ASN A 8 -35.38 11.93 2.03
CA ASN A 8 -34.44 11.20 2.87
C ASN A 8 -33.42 12.20 3.37
N ASN A 9 -33.69 12.73 4.56
CA ASN A 9 -32.75 13.48 5.35
C ASN A 9 -31.56 12.53 5.58
N PRO A 10 -30.33 12.89 5.18
CA PRO A 10 -29.19 12.04 5.46
C PRO A 10 -29.10 11.87 6.98
N VAL A 11 -29.25 10.62 7.42
CA VAL A 11 -28.87 10.16 8.76
C VAL A 11 -27.46 10.69 9.04
N PRO A 12 -27.16 11.26 10.22
CA PRO A 12 -25.83 11.79 10.51
C PRO A 12 -24.81 10.64 10.40
N GLN A 13 -24.10 10.59 9.28
CA GLN A 13 -22.99 9.68 9.05
C GLN A 13 -21.83 10.19 9.90
N VAL A 14 -21.33 9.35 10.81
CA VAL A 14 -20.21 9.69 11.69
C VAL A 14 -18.94 9.92 10.85
N GLU A 15 -18.54 11.18 10.77
CA GLU A 15 -17.20 11.83 10.69
C GLU A 15 -16.06 11.21 9.85
N GLY A 16 -15.42 12.07 9.05
CA GLY A 16 -14.48 11.76 7.98
C GLY A 16 -13.15 11.16 8.42
N GLY A 17 -12.65 10.19 7.64
CA GLY A 17 -11.31 9.63 7.78
C GLY A 17 -10.23 10.61 7.29
N VAL A 18 -9.00 10.38 7.72
CA VAL A 18 -7.83 11.17 7.32
C VAL A 18 -7.13 10.46 6.17
N LYS A 19 -6.77 11.20 5.12
CA LYS A 19 -6.15 10.66 3.91
C LYS A 19 -4.86 11.40 3.59
N SER A 20 -3.83 10.67 3.18
CA SER A 20 -2.56 11.19 2.66
C SER A 20 -2.19 10.46 1.37
N SER A 21 -1.57 11.15 0.43
CA SER A 21 -1.10 10.56 -0.82
C SER A 21 0.24 11.13 -1.25
N PHE A 22 1.07 10.29 -1.84
CA PHE A 22 2.40 10.67 -2.35
C PHE A 22 2.84 9.68 -3.44
N THR A 23 3.83 10.08 -4.22
CA THR A 23 4.38 9.27 -5.32
C THR A 23 5.84 8.96 -5.03
N LEU A 24 6.27 7.74 -5.30
CA LEU A 24 7.66 7.30 -5.24
C LEU A 24 8.14 6.89 -6.64
N ASN A 25 9.42 7.07 -6.91
CA ASN A 25 10.04 6.52 -8.10
C ASN A 25 10.38 5.03 -7.89
N SER A 26 10.58 4.29 -8.98
CA SER A 26 11.07 2.91 -8.95
C SER A 26 12.56 2.81 -8.58
N ASP A 27 12.91 3.28 -7.39
CA ASP A 27 14.26 3.28 -6.85
C ASP A 27 14.22 2.84 -5.38
N ILE A 28 15.06 1.87 -5.01
CA ILE A 28 15.18 1.36 -3.64
C ILE A 28 15.53 2.48 -2.65
N SER A 29 16.19 3.55 -3.10
CA SER A 29 16.49 4.71 -2.25
C SER A 29 15.23 5.44 -1.73
N GLU A 30 14.08 5.27 -2.41
CA GLU A 30 12.79 5.84 -2.02
C GLU A 30 12.18 5.15 -0.78
N LEU A 31 12.71 4.01 -0.34
CA LEU A 31 12.31 3.36 0.93
C LEU A 31 12.46 4.29 2.13
N LYS A 32 13.46 5.18 2.11
CA LYS A 32 13.64 6.18 3.15
C LYS A 32 12.46 7.16 3.18
N VAL A 33 12.01 7.60 2.00
CA VAL A 33 10.87 8.52 1.86
C VAL A 33 9.58 7.82 2.29
N LEU A 34 9.40 6.56 1.91
CA LEU A 34 8.27 5.74 2.35
C LEU A 34 8.18 5.66 3.88
N ALA A 35 9.28 5.30 4.54
CA ALA A 35 9.34 5.20 5.99
C ALA A 35 9.02 6.55 6.68
N GLU A 36 9.63 7.64 6.22
CA GLU A 36 9.36 8.99 6.74
C GLU A 36 7.88 9.39 6.60
N LYS A 37 7.21 9.00 5.50
CA LYS A 37 5.78 9.26 5.28
C LYS A 37 4.88 8.44 6.20
N ILE A 38 5.20 7.17 6.43
CA ILE A 38 4.45 6.28 7.32
C ILE A 38 4.59 6.75 8.77
N GLU A 39 5.81 7.09 9.20
CA GLU A 39 6.08 7.60 10.54
C GLU A 39 5.34 8.92 10.81
N SER A 40 5.41 9.86 9.86
CA SER A 40 4.70 11.14 9.97
C SER A 40 3.19 10.92 10.07
N PHE A 41 2.63 10.10 9.17
CA PHE A 41 1.20 9.80 9.17
C PHE A 41 0.77 9.09 10.44
N GLY A 42 1.56 8.15 10.95
CA GLY A 42 1.29 7.43 12.18
C GLY A 42 1.28 8.36 13.40
N SER A 43 2.30 9.21 13.53
CA SER A 43 2.42 10.18 14.62
C SER A 43 1.28 11.21 14.60
N GLU A 44 0.89 11.71 13.43
CA GLU A 44 -0.16 12.72 13.29
C GLU A 44 -1.55 12.18 13.63
N ASN A 45 -1.77 10.87 13.43
CA ASN A 45 -3.08 10.23 13.56
C ASN A 45 -3.19 9.26 14.74
N GLY A 46 -2.20 9.25 15.65
CA GLY A 46 -2.23 8.46 16.89
C GLY A 46 -2.12 6.94 16.67
N ILE A 47 -1.46 6.51 15.59
CA ILE A 47 -1.14 5.10 15.35
C ILE A 47 0.00 4.69 16.28
N SER A 48 -0.09 3.51 16.89
CA SER A 48 0.93 3.03 17.81
C SER A 48 2.28 2.80 17.12
N ASP A 49 3.39 3.08 17.81
CA ASP A 49 4.75 2.84 17.31
C ASP A 49 4.96 1.39 16.85
N LYS A 50 4.34 0.43 17.55
CA LYS A 50 4.37 -0.98 17.16
C LYS A 50 3.74 -1.20 15.78
N THR A 51 2.55 -0.62 15.55
CA THR A 51 1.86 -0.72 14.26
C THR A 51 2.63 -0.01 13.16
N VAL A 52 3.18 1.17 13.43
CA VAL A 52 4.05 1.91 12.48
C VAL A 52 5.26 1.06 12.09
N PHE A 53 5.92 0.42 13.06
CA PHE A 53 7.05 -0.47 12.82
C PHE A 53 6.66 -1.69 11.97
N GLU A 54 5.55 -2.36 12.30
CA GLU A 54 5.05 -3.51 11.53
C GLU A 54 4.70 -3.12 10.08
N LEU A 55 4.11 -1.94 9.88
CA LEU A 55 3.82 -1.40 8.55
C LEU A 55 5.10 -1.12 7.76
N ASN A 56 6.10 -0.48 8.38
CA ASN A 56 7.38 -0.23 7.73
C ASN A 56 8.03 -1.54 7.27
N LEU A 57 8.01 -2.59 8.09
CA LEU A 57 8.59 -3.89 7.71
C LEU A 57 7.88 -4.53 6.51
N VAL A 58 6.54 -4.54 6.51
CA VAL A 58 5.77 -5.14 5.41
C VAL A 58 5.92 -4.33 4.12
N LEU A 59 5.92 -3.00 4.23
CA LEU A 59 6.02 -2.11 3.08
C LEU A 59 7.44 -2.04 2.51
N ASP A 60 8.47 -2.22 3.33
CA ASP A 60 9.87 -2.32 2.89
C ASP A 60 10.07 -3.51 1.95
N GLU A 61 9.61 -4.69 2.36
CA GLU A 61 9.66 -5.90 1.56
C GLU A 61 8.78 -5.80 0.31
N LEU A 62 7.54 -5.34 0.46
CA LEU A 62 6.61 -5.22 -0.66
C LEU A 62 7.12 -4.22 -1.71
N PHE A 63 7.61 -3.05 -1.29
CA PHE A 63 8.15 -2.04 -2.20
C PHE A 63 9.45 -2.53 -2.87
N THR A 64 10.33 -3.20 -2.13
CA THR A 64 11.54 -3.81 -2.71
C THR A 64 11.19 -4.81 -3.80
N ASN A 65 10.17 -5.64 -3.59
CA ASN A 65 9.69 -6.60 -4.59
C ASN A 65 9.09 -5.90 -5.81
N LEU A 66 8.29 -4.84 -5.61
CA LEU A 66 7.74 -4.04 -6.72
C LEU A 66 8.85 -3.38 -7.55
N VAL A 67 9.85 -2.77 -6.92
CA VAL A 67 10.98 -2.15 -7.62
C VAL A 67 11.83 -3.20 -8.35
N SER A 68 12.08 -4.35 -7.72
CA SER A 68 12.97 -5.39 -8.26
C SER A 68 12.36 -6.18 -9.42
N TYR A 69 11.05 -6.41 -9.39
CA TYR A 69 10.39 -7.33 -10.32
C TYR A 69 9.23 -6.72 -11.10
N GLY A 70 8.57 -5.68 -10.58
CA GLY A 70 7.40 -5.04 -11.20
C GLY A 70 7.73 -4.03 -12.29
N CYS A 71 8.95 -3.47 -12.30
CA CYS A 71 9.33 -2.37 -13.18
C CYS A 71 9.99 -2.85 -14.49
N GLN A 72 9.46 -2.45 -15.65
CA GLN A 72 10.09 -2.74 -16.96
C GLN A 72 11.09 -1.67 -17.41
N SER A 73 11.11 -0.51 -16.72
CA SER A 73 12.04 0.59 -17.01
C SER A 73 12.40 1.35 -15.73
N ASP A 74 13.57 1.97 -15.72
CA ASP A 74 14.10 2.74 -14.59
C ASP A 74 13.32 4.04 -14.26
N LYS A 75 12.21 4.31 -14.96
CA LYS A 75 11.40 5.54 -14.81
C LYS A 75 9.97 5.29 -14.38
N HIS A 76 9.73 4.13 -13.77
CA HIS A 76 8.42 3.73 -13.29
C HIS A 76 8.09 4.44 -11.97
N LYS A 77 6.80 4.58 -11.64
CA LYS A 77 6.33 5.30 -10.45
C LYS A 77 5.25 4.53 -9.72
N PHE A 78 5.24 4.70 -8.41
CA PHE A 78 4.25 4.14 -7.51
C PHE A 78 3.45 5.26 -6.87
N ASP A 79 2.13 5.24 -7.02
CA ASP A 79 1.23 6.13 -6.33
C ASP A 79 0.71 5.47 -5.07
N LEU A 80 0.99 6.09 -3.92
CA LEU A 80 0.61 5.59 -2.61
C LEU A 80 -0.48 6.45 -2.00
N VAL A 81 -1.46 5.77 -1.41
CA VAL A 81 -2.56 6.39 -0.68
C VAL A 81 -2.71 5.72 0.68
N MET A 82 -2.74 6.49 1.75
CA MET A 82 -3.04 6.02 3.11
C MET A 82 -4.36 6.64 3.57
N GLU A 83 -5.28 5.83 4.06
CA GLU A 83 -6.54 6.27 4.67
C GLU A 83 -6.70 5.64 6.05
N LEU A 84 -6.86 6.47 7.08
CA LEU A 84 -7.28 6.03 8.40
C LEU A 84 -8.75 6.41 8.59
N LYS A 85 -9.62 5.41 8.67
CA LYS A 85 -11.07 5.61 8.84
C LYS A 85 -11.64 4.56 9.77
N ALA A 86 -12.42 5.00 10.77
CA ALA A 86 -13.06 4.12 11.75
C ALA A 86 -12.08 3.12 12.42
N GLY A 87 -10.84 3.56 12.69
CA GLY A 87 -9.79 2.72 13.29
C GLY A 87 -9.12 1.73 12.34
N VAL A 88 -9.44 1.77 11.05
CA VAL A 88 -8.83 0.93 10.01
C VAL A 88 -7.89 1.78 9.17
N LEU A 89 -6.61 1.40 9.14
CA LEU A 89 -5.64 1.94 8.19
C LEU A 89 -5.68 1.10 6.90
N THR A 90 -5.95 1.75 5.78
CA THR A 90 -5.86 1.14 4.45
C THR A 90 -4.77 1.86 3.66
N ILE A 91 -3.91 1.07 3.01
CA ILE A 91 -2.83 1.56 2.15
C ILE A 91 -3.03 0.97 0.76
N TRP A 92 -3.10 1.84 -0.25
CA TRP A 92 -3.09 1.45 -1.66
C TRP A 92 -1.76 1.84 -2.25
N ILE A 93 -1.20 0.93 -3.06
CA ILE A 93 -0.02 1.15 -3.88
C ILE A 93 -0.46 0.81 -5.29
N GLU A 94 -0.46 1.80 -6.16
CA GLU A 94 -0.81 1.65 -7.56
C GLU A 94 0.44 1.88 -8.40
N ASP A 95 0.62 1.03 -9.41
CA ASP A 95 1.76 1.05 -10.32
C ASP A 95 1.24 1.03 -11.77
N ASP A 96 1.95 1.68 -12.69
CA ASP A 96 1.63 1.65 -14.14
C ASP A 96 2.30 0.48 -14.88
N GLY A 97 2.61 -0.59 -14.14
CA GLY A 97 3.41 -1.73 -14.55
C GLY A 97 2.57 -2.81 -15.20
N LYS A 98 3.20 -3.94 -15.52
CA LYS A 98 2.48 -5.06 -16.13
C LYS A 98 1.77 -5.84 -15.03
N GLU A 99 0.50 -6.13 -15.25
CA GLU A 99 -0.33 -6.94 -14.36
C GLU A 99 0.41 -8.23 -13.96
N PHE A 100 0.63 -8.40 -12.65
CA PHE A 100 1.19 -9.61 -12.07
C PHE A 100 0.05 -10.59 -11.78
N ASN A 101 0.01 -11.72 -12.50
CA ASN A 101 -0.91 -12.80 -12.19
C ASN A 101 -0.17 -13.87 -11.36
N PRO A 102 -0.48 -14.02 -10.06
CA PRO A 102 0.16 -15.02 -9.20
C PRO A 102 -0.07 -16.46 -9.66
N LEU A 103 -1.13 -16.72 -10.44
CA LEU A 103 -1.43 -18.06 -10.98
C LEU A 103 -0.54 -18.43 -12.18
N ASP A 104 0.12 -17.45 -12.79
CA ASP A 104 1.06 -17.65 -13.89
C ASP A 104 2.51 -17.71 -13.41
N ALA A 105 2.75 -17.54 -12.10
CA ALA A 105 4.07 -17.67 -11.51
C ALA A 105 4.55 -19.12 -11.65
N PRO A 106 5.79 -19.35 -12.13
CA PRO A 106 6.34 -20.71 -12.17
C PRO A 106 6.45 -21.24 -10.74
N GLU A 107 6.08 -22.52 -10.54
CA GLU A 107 6.27 -23.22 -9.28
C GLU A 107 7.73 -23.09 -8.83
N PRO A 108 7.99 -22.81 -7.54
CA PRO A 108 9.34 -22.69 -7.04
C PRO A 108 10.11 -23.99 -7.28
N ASP A 109 11.35 -23.87 -7.76
CA ASP A 109 12.22 -25.03 -7.95
C ASP A 109 12.67 -25.55 -6.58
N THR A 110 11.92 -26.54 -6.08
CA THR A 110 12.21 -27.19 -4.80
C THR A 110 13.34 -28.20 -4.88
N ALA A 111 13.81 -28.55 -6.08
CA ALA A 111 14.87 -29.52 -6.31
C ALA A 111 16.27 -28.90 -6.27
N CYS A 112 16.40 -27.57 -6.35
CA CYS A 112 17.69 -26.92 -6.20
C CYS A 112 18.11 -26.79 -4.73
N GLU A 113 19.42 -26.76 -4.51
CA GLU A 113 20.03 -26.53 -3.20
C GLU A 113 19.53 -25.21 -2.61
N CYS A 114 19.40 -25.12 -1.28
CA CYS A 114 18.89 -23.92 -0.61
C CYS A 114 19.66 -22.64 -0.98
N THR A 115 20.95 -22.76 -1.30
CA THR A 115 21.81 -21.63 -1.71
C THR A 115 21.60 -21.16 -3.13
N GLU A 116 20.92 -21.95 -3.96
CA GLU A 116 20.67 -21.69 -5.39
C GLU A 116 19.23 -21.25 -5.67
N ARG A 117 18.36 -21.32 -4.65
CA ARG A 117 16.98 -20.85 -4.76
C ARG A 117 16.98 -19.34 -4.99
N LYS A 118 16.23 -18.91 -6.00
CA LYS A 118 15.91 -17.49 -6.14
C LYS A 118 15.08 -17.07 -4.92
N VAL A 119 15.37 -15.90 -4.38
CA VAL A 119 14.57 -15.30 -3.32
C VAL A 119 13.20 -14.95 -3.90
N GLY A 120 12.14 -15.45 -3.26
CA GLY A 120 10.76 -15.40 -3.73
C GLY A 120 10.00 -16.64 -3.28
#